data_AF-A0A392MBU0-F1
#
_entry.id   AF-A0A392MBU0-F1
#
_cell.length_a   1.000
_cell.length_b   1.000
_cell.length_c   1.000
_cell.angle_alpha   90.00
_cell.angle_beta   90.00
_cell.angle_gamma   90.00
#
_symmetry.space_group_name_H-M   'P 1'
#
loop_
_entity.id
_entity.type
_entity.pdbx_description
1 polymer ?
#
loop_
_entity_poly.entity_id
_entity_poly.type
_entity_poly.pdbx_seq_one_letter_code
_entity_poly.pdbx_strand_id
1 'polypeptide(L)'
;MELSSVKDAFDRVSKKQKLSSSKTQEMFDQIRQEIEGVLDKMQSANNTDQVLDYKTVLNELKDSLLKIAPLGQMESTQKELNVALSKYGKHLEKYFNPDISKAYRNIDFDIHTLNQIIANHFYRQGLFDVGDHFLSAVGEPESAAIMKSPFLEMYQILQAMQNHNLEPALNWAATNSDKLAQSGSDIVLKLHSMQFIKILQNGGSRDEALHYARTHISPFATSHIADVQKLMTCLLWPGKLEKSPYHALLSPSNWDRLAEELKRQFCNLLGQSYNSPLSVTVAAGIQVLPALLKFMNVMAGKKQEWQSMNQLPVPIEMDKEFQFHSIFVCPVSKEQAT
;
A
#
# COMPACT_ATOMS: atom_id res chain seq x y z
N MET A 1 9.48 5.16 9.17
CA MET A 1 9.00 6.55 9.34
C MET A 1 7.83 6.52 10.32
N GLU A 2 7.92 7.15 11.49
CA GLU A 2 6.85 7.09 12.50
C GLU A 2 5.66 7.97 12.09
N LEU A 3 4.77 7.41 11.27
CA LEU A 3 3.51 8.04 10.85
C LEU A 3 2.59 8.36 12.03
N SER A 4 2.80 7.72 13.19
CA SER A 4 2.08 7.98 14.44
C SER A 4 2.25 9.42 14.92
N SER A 5 3.46 9.98 14.89
CA SER A 5 3.68 11.35 15.37
C SER A 5 3.03 12.40 14.47
N VAL A 6 3.03 12.15 13.15
CA VAL A 6 2.33 13.01 12.16
C VAL A 6 0.82 12.94 12.38
N LYS A 7 0.29 11.73 12.60
CA LYS A 7 -1.13 11.52 12.92
C LYS A 7 -1.53 12.22 14.21
N ASP A 8 -0.75 12.08 15.29
CA ASP A 8 -1.03 12.75 16.56
C ASP A 8 -1.03 14.28 16.43
N ALA A 9 -0.11 14.83 15.62
CA ALA A 9 -0.06 16.26 15.34
C ALA A 9 -1.28 16.73 14.53
N PHE A 10 -1.73 15.92 13.55
CA PHE A 10 -2.95 16.18 12.79
C PHE A 10 -4.21 16.12 13.67
N ASP A 11 -4.30 15.14 14.56
CA ASP A 11 -5.44 14.98 15.47
C ASP A 11 -5.59 16.19 16.41
N ARG A 12 -4.48 16.82 16.82
CA ARG A 12 -4.50 18.09 17.57
C ARG A 12 -5.10 19.23 16.75
N VAL A 13 -4.77 19.33 15.47
CA VAL A 13 -5.36 20.33 14.56
C VAL A 13 -6.85 20.08 14.40
N SER A 14 -7.25 18.83 14.14
CA SER A 14 -8.66 18.44 14.01
C SER A 14 -9.46 18.78 15.27
N LYS A 15 -8.91 18.50 16.45
CA LYS A 15 -9.56 18.85 17.74
C LYS A 15 -9.73 20.36 17.91
N LYS A 16 -8.72 21.17 17.56
CA LYS A 16 -8.79 22.63 17.63
C LYS A 16 -9.76 23.21 16.59
N GLN A 17 -9.85 22.61 15.41
CA GLN A 17 -10.83 22.98 14.39
C GLN A 17 -12.26 22.74 14.89
N LYS A 18 -12.55 21.55 15.41
CA LYS A 18 -13.86 21.22 15.99
C LYS A 18 -14.25 22.17 17.11
N LEU A 19 -13.30 22.48 18.01
CA LEU A 19 -13.53 23.43 19.10
C LEU A 19 -13.83 24.84 18.58
N SER A 20 -13.05 25.33 17.60
CA SER A 20 -13.26 26.64 16.98
C SER A 20 -14.64 26.73 16.30
N SER A 21 -15.03 25.70 15.54
CA SER A 21 -16.35 25.64 14.92
C SER A 21 -17.49 25.58 15.93
N SER A 22 -17.37 24.76 16.98
CA SER A 22 -18.36 24.68 18.06
C SER A 22 -18.51 26.02 18.77
N LYS A 23 -17.39 26.67 19.12
CA LYS A 23 -17.42 27.96 19.81
C LYS A 23 -18.01 29.05 18.92
N THR A 24 -17.65 29.05 17.63
CA THR A 24 -18.23 29.99 16.66
C THR A 24 -19.74 29.81 16.54
N GLN A 25 -20.22 28.57 16.51
CA GLN A 25 -21.66 28.27 16.49
C GLN A 25 -22.34 28.76 17.77
N GLU A 26 -21.80 28.46 18.96
CA GLU A 26 -22.31 28.97 20.24
C GLU A 26 -22.41 30.51 20.26
N MET A 27 -21.43 31.21 19.66
CA MET A 27 -21.47 32.67 19.57
C MET A 27 -22.56 33.16 18.62
N PHE A 28 -22.74 32.51 17.47
CA PHE A 28 -23.85 32.83 16.57
C PHE A 28 -25.21 32.61 17.24
N ASP A 29 -25.35 31.54 18.02
CA ASP A 29 -26.59 31.22 18.74
C ASP A 29 -26.86 32.26 19.84
N GLN A 30 -25.84 32.71 20.59
CA GLN A 30 -25.99 33.79 21.58
C GLN A 30 -26.38 35.12 20.95
N ILE A 31 -25.73 35.50 19.84
CA ILE A 31 -26.09 36.73 19.10
C ILE A 31 -27.53 36.64 18.62
N ARG A 32 -27.95 35.48 18.09
CA ARG A 32 -29.32 35.25 17.65
C ARG A 32 -30.30 35.41 18.80
N GLN A 33 -30.05 34.78 19.96
CA GLN A 33 -30.92 34.87 21.14
C GLN A 33 -31.09 36.31 21.64
N GLU A 34 -30.03 37.11 21.68
CA GLU A 34 -30.12 38.52 22.09
C GLU A 34 -30.95 39.35 21.08
N ILE A 35 -30.80 39.09 19.78
CA ILE A 35 -31.59 39.76 18.73
C ILE A 35 -33.06 39.34 18.80
N GLU A 36 -33.35 38.06 18.93
CA GLU A 36 -34.71 37.51 19.04
C GLU A 36 -35.40 38.03 20.32
N GLY A 37 -34.73 38.03 21.46
CA GLY A 37 -35.28 38.56 22.71
C GLY A 37 -35.62 40.05 22.64
N VAL A 38 -34.84 40.83 21.88
CA VAL A 38 -35.14 42.25 21.63
C VAL A 38 -36.33 42.41 20.68
N LEU A 39 -36.43 41.58 19.63
CA LEU A 39 -37.58 41.58 18.74
C LEU A 39 -38.88 41.25 19.48
N ASP A 40 -38.86 40.26 20.38
CA ASP A 40 -40.03 39.88 21.20
C ASP A 40 -40.45 41.02 22.14
N LYS A 41 -39.49 41.73 22.76
CA LYS A 41 -39.77 42.93 23.58
C LYS A 41 -40.42 44.04 22.74
N MET A 42 -39.98 44.24 21.49
CA MET A 42 -40.57 45.25 20.61
C MET A 42 -41.98 44.86 20.13
N GLN A 43 -42.22 43.58 19.84
CA GLN A 43 -43.53 43.09 19.40
C GLN A 43 -44.56 43.07 20.53
N SER A 44 -44.17 42.66 21.73
CA SER A 44 -45.06 42.61 22.90
C SER A 44 -45.53 44.00 23.32
N ALA A 45 -44.66 45.01 23.23
CA ALA A 45 -45.05 46.36 23.60
C ALA A 45 -45.93 47.07 22.57
N ASN A 46 -45.86 46.72 21.28
CA ASN A 46 -46.78 47.22 20.26
C ASN A 46 -48.24 46.75 20.46
N ASN A 47 -48.48 45.72 21.28
CA ASN A 47 -49.82 45.22 21.62
C ASN A 47 -50.44 45.91 22.86
N THR A 48 -49.71 46.82 23.50
CA THR A 48 -50.15 47.61 24.67
C THR A 48 -49.98 49.09 24.32
N ASP A 49 -50.91 49.97 24.72
CA ASP A 49 -50.83 51.45 24.49
C ASP A 49 -49.66 52.14 25.23
N GLN A 50 -48.56 51.43 25.54
CA GLN A 50 -47.36 51.97 26.16
C GLN A 50 -46.42 52.55 25.09
N VAL A 51 -45.99 53.81 25.30
CA VAL A 51 -44.95 54.45 24.48
C VAL A 51 -43.62 53.74 24.74
N LEU A 52 -43.22 52.87 23.80
CA LEU A 52 -41.95 52.16 23.90
C LEU A 52 -40.78 53.06 23.55
N ASP A 53 -39.79 53.19 24.44
CA ASP A 53 -38.53 53.87 24.13
C ASP A 53 -37.58 52.92 23.39
N TYR A 54 -37.73 52.87 22.06
CA TYR A 54 -36.88 52.12 21.15
C TYR A 54 -35.38 52.40 21.34
N LYS A 55 -35.01 53.60 21.79
CA LYS A 55 -33.62 53.99 22.01
C LYS A 55 -33.01 53.25 23.20
N THR A 56 -33.78 53.07 24.27
CA THR A 56 -33.34 52.33 25.45
C THR A 56 -33.20 50.85 25.14
N VAL A 57 -34.14 50.25 24.41
CA VAL A 57 -34.08 48.84 23.99
C VAL A 57 -32.87 48.54 23.09
N LEU A 58 -32.55 49.43 22.14
CA LEU A 58 -31.38 49.27 21.28
C LEU A 58 -30.06 49.47 22.04
N ASN A 59 -30.04 50.33 23.06
CA ASN A 59 -28.88 50.48 23.94
C ASN A 59 -28.66 49.23 24.81
N GLU A 60 -29.73 48.61 25.32
CA GLU A 60 -29.63 47.32 26.02
C GLU A 60 -29.03 46.23 25.14
N LEU A 61 -29.46 46.12 23.87
CA LEU A 61 -28.90 45.16 22.92
C LEU A 61 -27.40 45.41 22.69
N LYS A 62 -27.03 46.67 22.48
CA LYS A 62 -25.64 47.07 22.29
C LYS A 62 -24.79 46.70 23.51
N ASP A 63 -25.27 46.95 24.72
CA ASP A 63 -24.55 46.63 25.96
C ASP A 63 -24.44 45.11 26.18
N SER A 64 -25.48 44.34 25.86
CA SER A 64 -25.44 42.87 25.86
C SER A 64 -24.38 42.34 24.89
N LEU A 65 -24.39 42.80 23.63
CA LEU A 65 -23.42 42.37 22.61
C LEU A 65 -21.98 42.78 22.96
N LEU A 66 -21.79 43.95 23.56
CA LEU A 66 -20.48 44.40 24.07
C LEU A 66 -19.99 43.52 25.22
N LYS A 67 -20.88 43.08 26.12
CA LYS A 67 -20.55 42.15 27.21
C LYS A 67 -20.18 40.76 26.71
N ILE A 68 -20.87 40.26 25.68
CA ILE A 68 -20.58 38.94 25.07
C ILE A 68 -19.21 38.98 24.34
N ALA A 69 -18.87 40.13 23.75
CA ALA A 69 -17.64 40.35 22.99
C ALA A 69 -17.34 39.23 21.97
N PRO A 70 -18.31 38.86 21.10
CA PRO A 70 -18.24 37.66 20.27
C PRO A 70 -17.04 37.66 19.32
N LEU A 71 -16.69 38.82 18.76
CA LEU A 71 -15.53 38.98 17.88
C LEU A 71 -14.21 38.62 18.59
N GLY A 72 -14.03 39.05 19.84
CA GLY A 72 -12.81 38.76 20.61
C GLY A 72 -12.68 37.28 20.94
N GLN A 73 -13.80 36.63 21.29
CA GLN A 73 -13.81 35.19 21.54
C GLN A 73 -13.53 34.38 20.27
N MET A 74 -14.18 34.74 19.14
CA MET A 74 -13.94 34.11 17.84
C MET A 74 -12.48 34.28 17.40
N GLU A 75 -11.92 35.50 17.51
CA GLU A 75 -10.52 35.76 17.16
C GLU A 75 -9.55 34.92 18.01
N SER A 76 -9.84 34.75 19.32
CA SER A 76 -9.01 33.90 20.19
C SER A 76 -8.96 32.44 19.73
N THR A 77 -10.12 31.86 19.40
CA THR A 77 -10.20 30.46 18.96
C THR A 77 -9.57 30.25 17.58
N GLN A 78 -9.69 31.23 16.69
CA GLN A 78 -9.05 31.22 15.39
C GLN A 78 -7.52 31.37 15.49
N LYS A 79 -7.02 32.19 16.43
CA LYS A 79 -5.58 32.25 16.75
C LYS A 79 -5.05 30.91 17.22
N GLU A 80 -5.75 30.23 18.13
CA GLU A 80 -5.34 28.91 18.61
C GLU A 80 -5.30 27.87 17.49
N LEU A 81 -6.30 27.88 16.61
CA LEU A 81 -6.34 27.03 15.42
C LEU A 81 -5.15 27.30 14.49
N ASN A 82 -4.88 28.57 14.18
CA ASN A 82 -3.77 28.98 13.33
C ASN A 82 -2.42 28.55 13.91
N VAL A 83 -2.22 28.70 15.24
CA VAL A 83 -1.01 28.22 15.92
C VAL A 83 -0.85 26.71 15.79
N ALA A 84 -1.94 25.94 15.92
CA ALA A 84 -1.90 24.49 15.73
C ALA A 84 -1.54 24.12 14.28
N LEU A 85 -2.14 24.79 13.29
CA LEU A 85 -1.84 24.63 11.86
C LEU A 85 -0.37 24.94 11.53
N SER A 86 0.16 26.07 12.01
CA SER A 86 1.57 26.43 11.79
C SER A 86 2.53 25.42 12.43
N LYS A 87 2.20 24.92 13.63
CA LYS A 87 3.00 23.87 14.28
C LYS A 87 2.95 22.54 13.51
N TYR A 88 1.78 22.18 12.98
CA TYR A 88 1.63 21.00 12.14
C TYR A 88 2.43 21.10 10.84
N GLY A 89 2.41 22.25 10.17
CA GLY A 89 3.25 22.51 8.99
C GLY A 89 4.74 22.30 9.27
N LYS A 90 5.26 22.89 10.36
CA LYS A 90 6.65 22.65 10.81
C LYS A 90 6.93 21.19 11.16
N HIS A 91 5.93 20.47 11.67
CA HIS A 91 6.06 19.04 11.94
C HIS A 91 6.20 18.27 10.62
N LEU A 92 5.35 18.55 9.62
CA LEU A 92 5.45 17.95 8.30
C LEU A 92 6.82 18.22 7.66
N GLU A 93 7.31 19.46 7.68
CA GLU A 93 8.64 19.81 7.12
C GLU A 93 9.79 19.01 7.76
N LYS A 94 9.67 18.64 9.04
CA LYS A 94 10.67 17.83 9.74
C LYS A 94 10.70 16.38 9.23
N TYR A 95 9.56 15.81 8.89
CA TYR A 95 9.45 14.39 8.50
C TYR A 95 9.50 14.20 6.98
N PHE A 96 8.95 15.15 6.23
CA PHE A 96 8.98 15.19 4.77
C PHE A 96 10.04 16.19 4.36
N ASN A 97 11.31 15.75 4.32
CA ASN A 97 12.39 16.57 3.81
C ASN A 97 12.12 16.85 2.32
N PRO A 98 11.89 18.10 1.91
CA PRO A 98 11.52 18.42 0.54
C PRO A 98 12.69 18.21 -0.45
N ASP A 99 13.93 18.12 0.05
CA ASP A 99 15.11 18.07 -0.80
C ASP A 99 15.99 16.85 -0.49
N ILE A 100 15.53 15.69 -0.99
CA ILE A 100 16.28 14.44 -0.98
C ILE A 100 17.49 14.49 -1.94
N SER A 101 17.52 15.43 -2.89
CA SER A 101 18.61 15.55 -3.86
C SER A 101 19.94 15.84 -3.18
N LYS A 102 19.93 16.43 -1.98
CA LYS A 102 21.15 16.68 -1.22
C LYS A 102 21.78 15.41 -0.63
N ALA A 103 20.99 14.33 -0.44
CA ALA A 103 21.53 13.03 -0.09
C ALA A 103 22.22 12.33 -1.27
N TYR A 104 22.03 12.84 -2.49
CA TYR A 104 22.62 12.28 -3.70
C TYR A 104 24.15 12.30 -3.62
N ARG A 105 24.73 11.13 -3.86
CA ARG A 105 26.14 10.94 -4.14
C ARG A 105 26.29 10.74 -5.64
N ASN A 106 27.40 11.18 -6.21
CA ASN A 106 27.72 10.96 -7.61
C ASN A 106 28.04 9.47 -7.84
N ILE A 107 27.01 8.64 -7.90
CA ILE A 107 27.10 7.21 -8.20
C ILE A 107 26.90 7.06 -9.70
N ASP A 108 27.84 6.41 -10.36
CA ASP A 108 27.70 6.04 -11.75
C ASP A 108 26.72 4.86 -11.85
N PHE A 109 25.67 5.05 -12.64
CA PHE A 109 24.69 3.99 -12.91
C PHE A 109 24.90 3.54 -14.34
N ASP A 110 24.92 2.23 -14.56
CA ASP A 110 24.70 1.71 -15.90
C ASP A 110 23.27 2.02 -16.31
N ILE A 111 23.11 3.08 -17.12
CA ILE A 111 21.81 3.63 -17.53
C ILE A 111 20.99 2.56 -18.25
N HIS A 112 21.64 1.73 -19.06
CA HIS A 112 21.00 0.64 -19.79
C HIS A 112 20.39 -0.40 -18.83
N THR A 113 21.17 -0.92 -17.87
CA THR A 113 20.63 -1.83 -16.84
C THR A 113 19.50 -1.19 -16.04
N LEU A 114 19.61 0.09 -15.69
CA LEU A 114 18.55 0.81 -14.98
C LEU A 114 17.26 0.89 -15.81
N ASN A 115 17.37 1.24 -17.09
CA ASN A 115 16.24 1.28 -18.03
C ASN A 115 15.56 -0.08 -18.13
N GLN A 116 16.34 -1.15 -18.27
CA GLN A 116 15.82 -2.52 -18.30
C GLN A 116 15.10 -2.91 -17.00
N ILE A 117 15.65 -2.54 -15.83
CA ILE A 117 15.00 -2.78 -14.53
C ILE A 117 13.65 -2.06 -14.44
N ILE A 118 13.58 -0.81 -14.90
CA ILE A 118 12.35 -0.01 -14.90
C ILE A 118 11.32 -0.59 -15.86
N ALA A 119 11.70 -0.90 -17.10
CA ALA A 119 10.81 -1.50 -18.09
C ALA A 119 10.28 -2.86 -17.63
N ASN A 120 11.16 -3.73 -17.12
CA ASN A 120 10.80 -5.04 -16.58
C ASN A 120 9.84 -4.91 -15.38
N HIS A 121 9.99 -3.87 -14.55
CA HIS A 121 9.01 -3.58 -13.49
C HIS A 121 7.62 -3.31 -14.07
N PHE A 122 7.50 -2.48 -15.11
CA PHE A 122 6.20 -2.20 -15.72
C PHE A 122 5.54 -3.45 -16.31
N TYR A 123 6.28 -4.25 -17.09
CA TYR A 123 5.75 -5.51 -17.65
C TYR A 123 5.30 -6.48 -16.56
N ARG A 124 6.06 -6.56 -15.48
CA ARG A 124 5.74 -7.41 -14.35
C ARG A 124 4.49 -6.98 -13.57
N GLN A 125 4.16 -5.69 -13.60
CA GLN A 125 2.90 -5.16 -13.07
C GLN A 125 1.75 -5.21 -14.08
N GLY A 126 1.98 -5.72 -15.29
CA GLY A 126 0.99 -5.76 -16.37
C GLY A 126 0.77 -4.40 -17.05
N LEU A 127 1.61 -3.41 -16.76
CA LEU A 127 1.59 -2.08 -17.36
C LEU A 127 2.36 -2.09 -18.69
N PHE A 128 1.90 -2.94 -19.62
CA PHE A 128 2.61 -3.23 -20.86
C PHE A 128 2.83 -1.99 -21.73
N ASP A 129 1.78 -1.19 -21.92
CA ASP A 129 1.87 0.02 -22.74
C ASP A 129 2.86 1.02 -22.13
N VAL A 130 2.88 1.16 -20.80
CA VAL A 130 3.83 2.06 -20.11
C VAL A 130 5.26 1.60 -20.33
N GLY A 131 5.52 0.30 -20.23
CA GLY A 131 6.83 -0.28 -20.50
C GLY A 131 7.29 -0.05 -21.95
N ASP A 132 6.41 -0.24 -22.93
CA ASP A 132 6.73 -0.03 -24.34
C ASP A 132 7.05 1.45 -24.63
N HIS A 133 6.22 2.37 -24.13
CA HIS A 133 6.44 3.80 -24.28
C HIS A 133 7.74 4.24 -23.60
N PHE A 134 8.04 3.72 -22.41
CA PHE A 134 9.28 4.01 -21.69
C PHE A 134 10.50 3.58 -22.51
N LEU A 135 10.54 2.34 -23.01
CA LEU A 135 11.66 1.84 -23.82
C LEU A 135 11.83 2.59 -25.14
N SER A 136 10.71 2.95 -25.79
CA SER A 136 10.76 3.80 -26.98
C SER A 136 11.34 5.18 -26.69
N ALA A 137 11.06 5.76 -25.51
CA ALA A 137 11.55 7.08 -25.14
C ALA A 137 13.04 7.08 -24.77
N VAL A 138 13.55 5.99 -24.19
CA VAL A 138 14.98 5.85 -23.86
C VAL A 138 15.82 5.29 -25.02
N GLY A 139 15.19 4.94 -26.15
CA GLY A 139 15.87 4.50 -27.37
C GLY A 139 16.28 3.02 -27.38
N GLU A 140 15.61 2.16 -26.60
CA GLU A 140 15.90 0.72 -26.49
C GLU A 140 14.66 -0.17 -26.80
N PRO A 141 13.90 0.06 -27.89
CA PRO A 141 12.67 -0.67 -28.18
C PRO A 141 12.87 -2.17 -28.41
N GLU A 142 14.05 -2.60 -28.85
CA GLU A 142 14.38 -4.01 -29.11
C GLU A 142 14.35 -4.87 -27.84
N SER A 143 14.65 -4.28 -26.67
CA SER A 143 14.60 -4.98 -25.39
C SER A 143 13.17 -5.30 -24.96
N ALA A 144 12.16 -4.60 -25.51
CA ALA A 144 10.76 -4.73 -25.11
C ALA A 144 10.23 -6.15 -25.34
N ALA A 145 10.41 -6.70 -26.54
CA ALA A 145 9.80 -7.99 -26.91
C ALA A 145 10.28 -9.14 -26.01
N ILE A 146 11.58 -9.17 -25.71
CA ILE A 146 12.20 -10.21 -24.88
C ILE A 146 11.68 -10.13 -23.44
N MET A 147 11.64 -8.92 -22.87
CA MET A 147 11.18 -8.75 -21.48
C MET A 147 9.67 -8.89 -21.34
N LYS A 148 8.88 -8.44 -22.32
CA LYS A 148 7.42 -8.40 -22.28
C LYS A 148 6.77 -9.77 -22.51
N SER A 149 7.30 -10.56 -23.43
CA SER A 149 6.64 -11.81 -23.89
C SER A 149 6.32 -12.80 -22.76
N PRO A 150 7.20 -13.06 -21.76
CA PRO A 150 6.86 -14.00 -20.69
C PRO A 150 5.75 -13.45 -19.78
N PHE A 151 5.73 -12.14 -19.52
CA PHE A 151 4.68 -11.55 -18.71
C PHE A 151 3.34 -11.49 -19.44
N LEU A 152 3.32 -11.34 -20.77
CA LEU A 152 2.08 -11.49 -21.54
C LEU A 152 1.47 -12.88 -21.35
N GLU A 153 2.26 -13.94 -21.49
CA GLU A 153 1.81 -15.32 -21.25
C GLU A 153 1.28 -15.47 -19.81
N MET A 154 2.05 -14.99 -18.83
CA MET A 154 1.63 -15.03 -17.42
C MET A 154 0.28 -14.35 -17.20
N TYR A 155 0.08 -13.13 -17.73
CA TYR A 155 -1.18 -12.39 -17.56
C TYR A 155 -2.35 -13.03 -18.34
N GLN A 156 -2.11 -13.67 -19.49
CA GLN A 156 -3.12 -14.47 -20.18
C GLN A 156 -3.60 -15.63 -19.31
N ILE A 157 -2.67 -16.33 -18.65
CA ILE A 157 -3.01 -17.41 -17.71
C ILE A 157 -3.78 -16.86 -16.51
N LEU A 158 -3.32 -15.76 -15.90
CA LEU A 158 -3.99 -15.13 -14.75
C LEU A 158 -5.41 -14.66 -15.09
N GLN A 159 -5.61 -14.07 -16.28
CA GLN A 159 -6.93 -13.67 -16.75
C GLN A 159 -7.86 -14.87 -16.97
N ALA A 160 -7.33 -15.98 -17.50
CA ALA A 160 -8.10 -17.21 -17.61
C ALA A 160 -8.51 -17.73 -16.22
N MET A 161 -7.61 -17.70 -15.24
CA MET A 161 -7.90 -18.11 -13.86
C MET A 161 -8.97 -17.24 -13.20
N GLN A 162 -8.97 -15.92 -13.44
CA GLN A 162 -10.01 -15.00 -12.97
C GLN A 162 -11.39 -15.37 -13.52
N ASN A 163 -11.46 -15.87 -14.76
CA ASN A 163 -12.68 -16.41 -15.36
C ASN A 163 -12.94 -17.88 -14.97
N HIS A 164 -12.34 -18.34 -13.88
CA HIS A 164 -12.37 -19.72 -13.40
C HIS A 164 -11.90 -20.77 -14.41
N ASN A 165 -11.12 -20.39 -15.43
CA ASN A 165 -10.51 -21.32 -16.36
C ASN A 165 -9.06 -21.65 -15.94
N LEU A 166 -8.84 -22.88 -15.46
CA LEU A 166 -7.54 -23.37 -15.03
C LEU A 166 -6.71 -24.02 -16.14
N GLU A 167 -7.29 -24.25 -17.33
CA GLU A 167 -6.63 -24.99 -18.40
C GLU A 167 -5.29 -24.38 -18.83
N PRO A 168 -5.16 -23.05 -19.05
CA PRO A 168 -3.85 -22.46 -19.39
C PRO A 168 -2.82 -22.64 -18.28
N ALA A 169 -3.24 -22.52 -17.01
CA ALA A 169 -2.35 -22.67 -15.86
C ALA A 169 -1.86 -24.13 -15.71
N LEU A 170 -2.75 -25.10 -15.92
CA LEU A 170 -2.43 -26.52 -15.91
C LEU A 170 -1.48 -26.91 -17.04
N ASN A 171 -1.71 -26.40 -18.26
CA ASN A 171 -0.82 -26.64 -19.40
C ASN A 171 0.57 -26.05 -19.19
N TRP A 172 0.63 -24.82 -18.67
CA TRP A 172 1.90 -24.18 -18.29
C TRP A 172 2.63 -25.00 -17.21
N ALA A 173 1.93 -25.44 -16.17
CA ALA A 173 2.51 -26.22 -15.09
C ALA A 173 3.01 -27.59 -15.56
N ALA A 174 2.28 -28.26 -16.47
CA ALA A 174 2.70 -29.52 -17.07
C ALA A 174 3.98 -29.35 -17.91
N THR A 175 4.03 -28.30 -18.75
CA THR A 175 5.19 -27.97 -19.60
C THR A 175 6.45 -27.67 -18.77
N ASN A 176 6.28 -27.12 -17.56
CA ASN A 176 7.38 -26.73 -16.67
C ASN A 176 7.56 -27.67 -15.47
N SER A 177 6.92 -28.84 -15.48
CA SER A 177 6.80 -29.73 -14.31
C SER A 177 8.15 -30.14 -13.72
N ASP A 178 9.13 -30.52 -14.55
CA ASP A 178 10.47 -30.90 -14.08
C ASP A 178 11.19 -29.76 -13.36
N LYS A 179 11.13 -28.54 -13.91
CA LYS A 179 11.75 -27.35 -13.29
C LYS A 179 11.07 -26.96 -11.99
N LEU A 180 9.74 -27.08 -11.95
CA LEU A 180 8.94 -26.83 -10.74
C LEU A 180 9.23 -27.86 -9.64
N ALA A 181 9.42 -29.13 -10.01
CA ALA A 181 9.81 -30.16 -9.06
C ALA A 181 11.22 -29.93 -8.49
N GLN A 182 12.18 -29.51 -9.33
CA GLN A 182 13.54 -29.19 -8.90
C GLN A 182 13.59 -27.99 -7.94
N SER A 183 12.68 -27.02 -8.08
CA SER A 183 12.57 -25.88 -7.15
C SER A 183 11.78 -26.18 -5.87
N GLY A 184 11.27 -27.42 -5.71
CA GLY A 184 10.43 -27.81 -4.57
C GLY A 184 9.06 -27.15 -4.57
N SER A 185 8.51 -26.83 -5.74
CA SER A 185 7.23 -26.11 -5.88
C SER A 185 6.04 -27.06 -5.91
N ASP A 186 5.07 -26.82 -5.02
CA ASP A 186 3.82 -27.58 -4.96
C ASP A 186 2.70 -27.01 -5.84
N ILE A 187 3.01 -26.07 -6.75
CA ILE A 187 2.01 -25.38 -7.57
C ILE A 187 1.20 -26.35 -8.44
N VAL A 188 1.85 -27.42 -8.95
CA VAL A 188 1.21 -28.43 -9.78
C VAL A 188 0.08 -29.13 -9.01
N LEU A 189 0.37 -29.56 -7.77
CA LEU A 189 -0.64 -30.16 -6.90
C LEU A 189 -1.75 -29.15 -6.57
N LYS A 190 -1.41 -27.90 -6.25
CA LYS A 190 -2.40 -26.87 -5.91
C LYS A 190 -3.37 -26.57 -7.08
N LEU A 191 -2.87 -26.51 -8.32
CA LEU A 191 -3.69 -26.33 -9.51
C LEU A 191 -4.64 -27.51 -9.73
N HIS A 192 -4.12 -28.75 -9.66
CA HIS A 192 -4.95 -29.94 -9.77
C HIS A 192 -5.96 -30.07 -8.63
N SER A 193 -5.61 -29.64 -7.42
CA SER A 193 -6.52 -29.58 -6.27
C SER A 193 -7.68 -28.63 -6.53
N MET A 194 -7.40 -27.42 -7.05
CA MET A 194 -8.44 -26.45 -7.40
C MET A 194 -9.35 -26.99 -8.51
N GLN A 195 -8.78 -27.62 -9.54
CA GLN A 195 -9.57 -28.21 -10.62
C GLN A 195 -10.46 -29.35 -10.13
N PHE A 196 -9.95 -30.20 -9.23
CA PHE A 196 -10.73 -31.27 -8.59
C PHE A 196 -11.91 -30.69 -7.79
N ILE A 197 -11.69 -29.64 -7.01
CA ILE A 197 -12.75 -28.96 -6.25
C ILE A 197 -13.79 -28.34 -7.20
N LYS A 198 -13.35 -27.72 -8.30
CA LYS A 198 -14.24 -27.17 -9.33
C LYS A 198 -15.14 -28.24 -9.97
N ILE A 199 -14.59 -29.42 -10.27
CA ILE A 199 -15.38 -30.56 -10.77
C ILE A 199 -16.49 -30.93 -9.76
N LEU A 200 -16.16 -30.98 -8.46
CA LEU A 200 -17.14 -31.29 -7.41
C LEU A 200 -18.20 -30.19 -7.20
N GLN A 201 -17.86 -28.92 -7.44
CA GLN A 201 -18.79 -27.80 -7.30
C GLN A 201 -19.76 -27.69 -8.49
N ASN A 202 -19.30 -27.94 -9.71
CA ASN A 202 -20.09 -27.75 -10.93
C ASN A 202 -21.10 -28.87 -11.22
N GLY A 203 -21.48 -29.65 -10.21
CA GLY A 203 -22.38 -30.80 -10.37
C GLY A 203 -21.74 -31.99 -11.10
N GLY A 204 -20.40 -32.00 -11.22
CA GLY A 204 -19.65 -33.13 -11.76
C GLY A 204 -19.94 -34.40 -10.96
N SER A 205 -19.95 -35.55 -11.65
CA SER A 205 -20.20 -36.82 -10.97
C SER A 205 -19.04 -37.14 -10.02
N ARG A 206 -19.34 -37.84 -8.91
CA ARG A 206 -18.29 -38.35 -8.01
C ARG A 206 -17.24 -39.17 -8.76
N ASP A 207 -17.67 -39.90 -9.78
CA ASP A 207 -16.81 -40.76 -10.59
C ASP A 207 -15.86 -39.94 -11.47
N GLU A 208 -16.31 -38.82 -12.03
CA GLU A 208 -15.48 -37.89 -12.79
C GLU A 208 -14.37 -37.29 -11.91
N ALA A 209 -14.72 -36.79 -10.72
CA ALA A 209 -13.75 -36.24 -9.78
C ALA A 209 -12.75 -37.32 -9.31
N LEU A 210 -13.23 -38.54 -9.06
CA LEU A 210 -12.38 -39.67 -8.68
C LEU A 210 -11.43 -40.08 -9.81
N HIS A 211 -11.92 -40.10 -11.05
CA HIS A 211 -11.09 -40.36 -12.22
C HIS A 211 -9.99 -39.30 -12.36
N TYR A 212 -10.36 -38.01 -12.27
CA TYR A 212 -9.41 -36.91 -12.31
C TYR A 212 -8.31 -37.03 -11.24
N ALA A 213 -8.70 -37.35 -10.00
CA ALA A 213 -7.77 -37.51 -8.90
C ALA A 213 -6.79 -38.68 -9.11
N ARG A 214 -7.26 -39.82 -9.63
CA ARG A 214 -6.40 -40.96 -9.93
C ARG A 214 -5.35 -40.62 -10.99
N THR A 215 -5.73 -39.83 -11.99
CA THR A 215 -4.84 -39.45 -13.09
C THR A 215 -3.82 -38.39 -12.66
N HIS A 216 -4.26 -37.34 -11.97
CA HIS A 216 -3.43 -36.15 -11.77
C HIS A 216 -2.96 -35.91 -10.33
N ILE A 217 -3.66 -36.42 -9.32
CA ILE A 217 -3.35 -36.18 -7.89
C ILE A 217 -2.62 -37.37 -7.27
N SER A 218 -2.88 -38.59 -7.73
CA SER A 218 -2.23 -39.81 -7.23
C SER A 218 -0.70 -39.77 -7.21
N PRO A 219 0.00 -39.15 -8.19
CA PRO A 219 1.47 -39.05 -8.14
C PRO A 219 2.01 -38.31 -6.89
N PHE A 220 1.20 -37.44 -6.28
CA PHE A 220 1.58 -36.66 -5.10
C PHE A 220 1.23 -37.35 -3.77
N ALA A 221 0.62 -38.54 -3.80
CA ALA A 221 0.13 -39.20 -2.58
C ALA A 221 1.24 -39.52 -1.57
N THR A 222 2.46 -39.81 -2.02
CA THR A 222 3.58 -40.12 -1.14
C THR A 222 4.18 -38.88 -0.47
N SER A 223 4.26 -37.75 -1.20
CA SER A 223 4.84 -36.49 -0.69
C SER A 223 3.82 -35.61 0.04
N HIS A 224 2.54 -35.67 -0.33
CA HIS A 224 1.48 -34.76 0.13
C HIS A 224 0.23 -35.50 0.65
N ILE A 225 0.43 -36.63 1.34
CA ILE A 225 -0.67 -37.52 1.75
C ILE A 225 -1.80 -36.80 2.51
N ALA A 226 -1.47 -35.85 3.38
CA ALA A 226 -2.46 -35.13 4.17
C ALA A 226 -3.39 -34.29 3.30
N ASP A 227 -2.87 -33.63 2.26
CA ASP A 227 -3.68 -32.83 1.35
C ASP A 227 -4.49 -33.71 0.39
N VAL A 228 -3.88 -34.80 -0.10
CA VAL A 228 -4.60 -35.81 -0.90
C VAL A 228 -5.76 -36.41 -0.10
N GLN A 229 -5.58 -36.74 1.17
CA GLN A 229 -6.64 -37.26 2.04
C GLN A 229 -7.79 -36.26 2.22
N LYS A 230 -7.50 -34.97 2.41
CA LYS A 230 -8.54 -33.93 2.49
C LYS A 230 -9.36 -33.88 1.20
N LEU A 231 -8.70 -33.89 0.04
CA LEU A 231 -9.37 -33.90 -1.26
C LEU A 231 -10.23 -35.15 -1.44
N MET A 232 -9.71 -36.33 -1.09
CA MET A 232 -10.47 -37.59 -1.21
C MET A 232 -11.68 -37.60 -0.28
N THR A 233 -11.58 -36.99 0.90
CA THR A 233 -12.68 -36.90 1.86
C THR A 233 -13.80 -35.98 1.35
N CYS A 234 -13.49 -34.99 0.50
CA CYS A 234 -14.48 -34.12 -0.14
C CYS A 234 -15.49 -34.91 -1.00
N LEU A 235 -15.12 -36.10 -1.52
CA LEU A 235 -16.01 -36.99 -2.27
C LEU A 235 -17.22 -37.48 -1.47
N LEU A 236 -17.19 -37.39 -0.14
CA LEU A 236 -18.29 -37.78 0.74
C LEU A 236 -19.37 -36.68 0.86
N TRP A 237 -19.13 -35.47 0.33
CA TRP A 237 -20.07 -34.33 0.35
C TRP A 237 -20.49 -33.86 -1.06
N PRO A 238 -21.03 -34.74 -1.92
CA PRO A 238 -21.46 -34.35 -3.27
C PRO A 238 -22.55 -33.27 -3.20
N GLY A 239 -22.34 -32.15 -3.90
CA GLY A 239 -23.27 -31.01 -3.92
C GLY A 239 -23.47 -30.31 -2.56
N LYS A 240 -22.72 -30.68 -1.52
CA LYS A 240 -22.82 -30.13 -0.16
C LYS A 240 -21.46 -29.82 0.44
N LEU A 241 -20.47 -29.51 -0.40
CA LEU A 241 -19.09 -29.31 0.02
C LEU A 241 -18.92 -28.13 0.98
N GLU A 242 -19.79 -27.12 0.89
CA GLU A 242 -19.91 -26.00 1.84
C GLU A 242 -20.21 -26.44 3.27
N LYS A 243 -20.83 -27.61 3.45
CA LYS A 243 -21.14 -28.20 4.78
C LYS A 243 -20.06 -29.17 5.26
N SER A 244 -18.99 -29.35 4.48
CA SER A 244 -17.89 -30.24 4.85
C SER A 244 -16.95 -29.56 5.86
N PRO A 245 -16.16 -30.34 6.61
CA PRO A 245 -15.06 -29.81 7.41
C PRO A 245 -14.01 -29.02 6.60
N TYR A 246 -14.04 -29.12 5.27
CA TYR A 246 -13.09 -28.51 4.34
C TYR A 246 -13.69 -27.37 3.51
N HIS A 247 -14.80 -26.75 3.96
CA HIS A 247 -15.41 -25.59 3.30
C HIS A 247 -14.41 -24.45 3.01
N ALA A 248 -13.36 -24.30 3.82
CA ALA A 248 -12.29 -23.33 3.58
C ALA A 248 -11.57 -23.53 2.22
N LEU A 249 -11.59 -24.72 1.64
CA LEU A 249 -11.07 -24.98 0.28
C LEU A 249 -11.88 -24.26 -0.81
N LEU A 250 -13.14 -23.93 -0.53
CA LEU A 250 -14.07 -23.27 -1.46
C LEU A 250 -13.99 -21.74 -1.39
N SER A 251 -13.20 -21.21 -0.44
CA SER A 251 -13.04 -19.76 -0.28
C SER A 251 -12.60 -19.11 -1.60
N PRO A 252 -13.30 -18.06 -2.09
CA PRO A 252 -12.89 -17.33 -3.29
C PRO A 252 -11.44 -16.83 -3.21
N SER A 253 -10.97 -16.47 -2.01
CA SER A 253 -9.59 -16.03 -1.78
C SER A 253 -8.52 -17.07 -2.13
N ASN A 254 -8.88 -18.36 -2.27
CA ASN A 254 -7.96 -19.38 -2.73
C ASN A 254 -7.59 -19.19 -4.21
N TRP A 255 -8.47 -18.61 -5.03
CA TRP A 255 -8.15 -18.27 -6.42
C TRP A 255 -7.09 -17.17 -6.48
N ASP A 256 -7.27 -16.11 -5.69
CA ASP A 256 -6.30 -15.01 -5.61
C ASP A 256 -4.94 -15.50 -5.09
N ARG A 257 -4.94 -16.31 -4.04
CA ARG A 257 -3.71 -16.91 -3.49
C ARG A 257 -3.00 -17.82 -4.49
N LEU A 258 -3.76 -18.60 -5.26
CA LEU A 258 -3.20 -19.48 -6.29
C LEU A 258 -2.63 -18.69 -7.47
N ALA A 259 -3.28 -17.60 -7.84
CA ALA A 259 -2.81 -16.66 -8.86
C ALA A 259 -1.49 -15.98 -8.45
N GLU A 260 -1.38 -15.52 -7.20
CA GLU A 260 -0.14 -14.95 -6.67
C GLU A 260 1.00 -15.99 -6.58
N GLU A 261 0.69 -17.22 -6.17
CA GLU A 261 1.68 -18.31 -6.19
C GLU A 261 2.13 -18.63 -7.62
N LEU A 262 1.20 -18.67 -8.59
CA LEU A 262 1.55 -18.85 -10.00
C LEU A 262 2.50 -17.74 -10.48
N LYS A 263 2.17 -16.48 -10.21
CA LYS A 263 3.02 -15.32 -10.54
C LYS A 263 4.42 -15.47 -9.94
N ARG A 264 4.51 -15.94 -8.70
CA ARG A 264 5.79 -16.22 -8.03
C ARG A 264 6.59 -17.30 -8.72
N GLN A 265 5.97 -18.43 -9.01
CA GLN A 265 6.64 -19.55 -9.68
C GLN A 265 7.06 -19.18 -11.10
N PHE A 266 6.26 -18.37 -11.80
CA PHE A 266 6.60 -17.84 -13.11
C PHE A 266 7.86 -16.98 -13.06
N CYS A 267 7.96 -16.01 -12.14
CA CYS A 267 9.18 -15.21 -11.97
C CYS A 267 10.40 -16.08 -11.61
N ASN A 268 10.23 -17.07 -10.72
CA ASN A 268 11.30 -17.98 -10.34
C ASN A 268 11.84 -18.77 -11.54
N LEU A 269 10.96 -19.27 -12.43
CA LEU A 269 11.37 -20.00 -13.63
C LEU A 269 12.08 -19.11 -14.66
N LEU A 270 11.79 -17.81 -14.68
CA LEU A 270 12.53 -16.82 -15.47
C LEU A 270 13.90 -16.47 -14.85
N GLY A 271 14.27 -17.06 -13.72
CA GLY A 271 15.47 -16.69 -12.97
C GLY A 271 15.38 -15.31 -12.33
N GLN A 272 14.18 -14.76 -12.20
CA GLN A 272 13.93 -13.46 -11.60
C GLN A 272 13.47 -13.58 -10.14
N SER A 273 13.79 -12.58 -9.33
CA SER A 273 13.35 -12.51 -7.95
C SER A 273 11.83 -12.36 -7.82
N TYR A 274 11.25 -12.96 -6.77
CA TYR A 274 9.83 -12.78 -6.46
C TYR A 274 9.45 -11.33 -6.14
N ASN A 275 10.35 -10.43 -5.80
CA ASN A 275 10.06 -8.99 -5.71
C ASN A 275 10.76 -8.26 -6.84
N SER A 276 10.14 -7.21 -7.39
CA SER A 276 10.77 -6.46 -8.48
C SER A 276 12.05 -5.80 -7.96
N PRO A 277 13.20 -5.93 -8.65
CA PRO A 277 14.44 -5.28 -8.23
C PRO A 277 14.26 -3.77 -7.98
N LEU A 278 13.48 -3.09 -8.84
CA LEU A 278 13.16 -1.67 -8.64
C LEU A 278 12.43 -1.43 -7.31
N SER A 279 11.40 -2.23 -7.02
CA SER A 279 10.61 -2.10 -5.78
C SER A 279 11.45 -2.34 -4.54
N VAL A 280 12.32 -3.36 -4.59
CA VAL A 280 13.23 -3.70 -3.49
C VAL A 280 14.24 -2.58 -3.26
N THR A 281 14.88 -2.09 -4.33
CA THR A 281 15.88 -1.02 -4.26
C THR A 281 15.27 0.28 -3.73
N VAL A 282 14.06 0.64 -4.16
CA VAL A 282 13.34 1.81 -3.65
C VAL A 282 13.00 1.64 -2.17
N ALA A 283 12.51 0.46 -1.75
CA ALA A 283 12.18 0.19 -0.36
C ALA A 283 13.42 0.26 0.56
N ALA A 284 14.53 -0.37 0.14
CA ALA A 284 15.81 -0.27 0.84
C ALA A 284 16.31 1.18 0.89
N GLY A 285 16.20 1.92 -0.22
CA GLY A 285 16.55 3.33 -0.30
C GLY A 285 15.75 4.19 0.69
N ILE A 286 14.45 3.94 0.83
CA ILE A 286 13.59 4.63 1.81
C ILE A 286 14.05 4.36 3.25
N GLN A 287 14.48 3.12 3.57
CA GLN A 287 15.01 2.78 4.90
C GLN A 287 16.32 3.52 5.19
N VAL A 288 17.19 3.61 4.19
CA VAL A 288 18.54 4.19 4.30
C VAL A 288 18.54 5.73 4.27
N LEU A 289 17.58 6.34 3.56
CA LEU A 289 17.54 7.78 3.28
C LEU A 289 17.62 8.69 4.53
N PRO A 290 16.91 8.42 5.65
CA PRO A 290 17.02 9.26 6.85
C PRO A 290 18.43 9.30 7.44
N ALA A 291 19.17 8.20 7.38
CA ALA A 291 20.55 8.16 7.83
C ALA A 291 21.46 8.98 6.90
N LEU A 292 21.29 8.83 5.58
CA LEU A 292 22.05 9.63 4.59
C LEU A 292 21.84 11.14 4.77
N LEU A 293 20.59 11.56 4.99
CA LEU A 293 20.25 12.96 5.24
C LEU A 293 20.90 13.49 6.53
N LYS A 294 20.94 12.69 7.60
CA LYS A 294 21.63 13.05 8.84
C LYS A 294 23.14 13.19 8.61
N PHE A 295 23.76 12.24 7.91
CA PHE A 295 25.20 12.29 7.61
C PHE A 295 25.56 13.52 6.79
N MET A 296 24.75 13.87 5.80
CA MET A 296 24.94 15.08 5.01
C MET A 296 24.91 16.35 5.87
N ASN A 297 23.98 16.47 6.83
CA ASN A 297 23.94 17.62 7.74
C ASN A 297 25.22 17.73 8.58
N VAL A 298 25.78 16.60 9.02
CA VAL A 298 27.07 16.57 9.76
C VAL A 298 28.24 16.94 8.84
N MET A 299 28.20 16.53 7.58
CA MET A 299 29.25 16.74 6.59
C MET A 299 29.05 18.02 5.75
N ALA A 300 28.16 18.93 6.15
CA ALA A 300 27.81 20.12 5.38
C ALA A 300 29.02 21.01 5.02
N GLY A 301 30.03 21.06 5.88
CA GLY A 301 31.29 21.78 5.64
C GLY A 301 32.31 21.04 4.77
N LYS A 302 32.07 19.78 4.42
CA LYS A 302 32.98 18.86 3.72
C LYS A 302 32.29 18.20 2.51
N LYS A 303 31.56 18.98 1.72
CA LYS A 303 30.76 18.48 0.59
C LYS A 303 31.59 17.69 -0.44
N GLN A 304 32.83 18.10 -0.69
CA GLN A 304 33.70 17.41 -1.65
C GLN A 304 34.13 16.03 -1.15
N GLU A 305 34.45 15.88 0.15
CA GLU A 305 34.74 14.58 0.78
C GLU A 305 33.50 13.66 0.75
N TRP A 306 32.30 14.22 0.97
CA TRP A 306 31.05 13.46 0.88
C TRP A 306 30.81 12.90 -0.53
N GLN A 307 31.11 13.69 -1.57
CA GLN A 307 30.90 13.27 -2.97
C GLN A 307 31.94 12.26 -3.45
N SER A 308 33.16 12.26 -2.91
CA SER A 308 34.22 11.32 -3.28
C SER A 308 34.25 10.03 -2.44
N MET A 309 33.38 9.90 -1.43
CA MET A 309 33.29 8.72 -0.58
C MET A 309 32.63 7.54 -1.29
N ASN A 310 33.44 6.52 -1.63
CA ASN A 310 32.96 5.26 -2.21
C ASN A 310 32.14 4.39 -1.25
N GLN A 311 32.25 4.61 0.06
CA GLN A 311 31.55 3.84 1.09
C GLN A 311 30.94 4.76 2.15
N LEU A 312 30.02 4.23 2.95
CA LEU A 312 29.46 4.94 4.10
C LEU A 312 30.41 4.83 5.31
N PRO A 313 30.59 5.91 6.11
CA PRO A 313 31.48 5.87 7.27
C PRO A 313 31.02 4.91 8.38
N VAL A 314 29.71 4.65 8.44
CA VAL A 314 29.06 3.79 9.43
C VAL A 314 28.15 2.81 8.69
N PRO A 315 28.14 1.52 9.07
CA PRO A 315 27.20 0.56 8.51
C PRO A 315 25.77 0.99 8.82
N ILE A 316 24.88 0.85 7.84
CA ILE A 316 23.45 1.08 8.03
C ILE A 316 22.81 -0.30 8.20
N GLU A 317 22.20 -0.52 9.36
CA GLU A 317 21.43 -1.72 9.61
C GLU A 317 20.18 -1.71 8.71
N MET A 318 20.13 -2.66 7.77
CA MET A 318 18.95 -2.92 6.95
C MET A 318 18.22 -4.15 7.44
N ASP A 319 16.92 -4.18 7.20
CA ASP A 319 16.09 -5.32 7.59
C ASP A 319 16.52 -6.59 6.84
N LYS A 320 16.28 -7.76 7.45
CA LYS A 320 16.70 -9.06 6.90
C LYS A 320 16.13 -9.34 5.51
N GLU A 321 15.02 -8.70 5.15
CA GLU A 321 14.39 -8.82 3.84
C GLU A 321 15.22 -8.23 2.69
N PHE A 322 16.19 -7.35 2.98
CA PHE A 322 17.13 -6.78 2.02
C PHE A 322 18.48 -7.51 1.96
N GLN A 323 18.63 -8.60 2.72
CA GLN A 323 19.87 -9.39 2.79
C GLN A 323 19.76 -10.63 1.89
N PHE A 324 20.19 -10.47 0.64
CA PHE A 324 20.06 -11.52 -0.40
C PHE A 324 21.20 -12.55 -0.39
N HIS A 325 22.37 -12.16 0.09
CA HIS A 325 23.57 -12.99 0.12
C HIS A 325 24.28 -12.82 1.47
N SER A 326 24.96 -13.86 1.92
CA SER A 326 25.91 -13.72 3.02
C SER A 326 27.10 -12.93 2.49
N ILE A 327 27.49 -11.88 3.21
CA ILE A 327 28.66 -11.06 2.87
C ILE A 327 29.56 -11.06 4.09
N PHE A 328 30.80 -11.49 3.89
CA PHE A 328 31.87 -11.31 4.87
C PHE A 328 32.64 -10.05 4.53
N VAL A 329 32.74 -9.13 5.50
CA VAL A 329 33.54 -7.91 5.34
C VAL A 329 34.72 -8.00 6.30
N CYS A 330 35.94 -7.93 5.76
CA CYS A 330 37.13 -7.83 6.59
C CYS A 330 37.11 -6.50 7.36
N PRO A 331 37.14 -6.49 8.71
CA PRO A 331 37.05 -5.25 9.49
C PRO A 331 38.22 -4.28 9.24
N VAL A 332 39.36 -4.81 8.78
CA VAL A 332 40.60 -4.06 8.57
C VAL A 332 40.72 -3.57 7.13
N SER A 333 40.64 -4.47 6.14
CA SER A 333 40.77 -4.09 4.72
C SER A 333 39.47 -3.50 4.15
N LYS A 334 38.33 -3.71 4.82
CA LYS A 334 36.98 -3.34 4.35
C LYS A 334 36.61 -3.96 3.00
N GLU A 335 37.32 -5.01 2.60
CA GLU A 335 37.02 -5.79 1.41
C GLU A 335 35.85 -6.73 1.68
N GLN A 336 35.01 -6.90 0.66
CA GLN A 336 33.85 -7.79 0.68
C GLN A 336 34.24 -9.13 0.03
N ALA A 337 33.95 -10.23 0.71
CA ALA A 337 33.97 -11.58 0.19
C ALA A 337 32.56 -12.18 0.30
N THR A 338 32.09 -12.81 -0.77
CA THR A 338 30.79 -13.51 -0.83
C THR A 338 30.96 -14.99 -0.56
#